data_AF-T0Z4Q2-F1
#
_entry.id   AF-T0Z4Q2-F1
#
_cell.length_a   1.000
_cell.length_b   1.000
_cell.length_c   1.000
_cell.angle_alpha   90.00
_cell.angle_beta   90.00
_cell.angle_gamma   90.00
#
_symmetry.space_group_name_H-M   'P 1'
#
loop_
_entity.id
_entity.type
_entity.pdbx_description
1 polymer ?
#
loop_
_entity_poly.entity_id
_entity_poly.type
_entity_poly.pdbx_seq_one_letter_code
_entity_poly.pdbx_strand_id
1 'polypeptide(L)'
;MNASSPAPTAQAPTTENVNRAVRIIKVVVNAGVGQSGEPRQKAERVLQMITHQKPIATRSHSTNRDFGIRAGQEIGAKVTLRGPSAVDFLNRAFEARDRQLDSDSIDRNGNFS
;
A
#
# COMPACT_ATOMS: atom_id res chain seq x y z
N MET A 1 -48.73 -13.98 -14.67
CA MET A 1 -48.37 -12.71 -14.01
C MET A 1 -47.06 -12.94 -13.26
N ASN A 2 -45.92 -12.76 -13.92
CA ASN A 2 -44.60 -12.78 -13.27
C ASN A 2 -43.86 -11.55 -13.77
N ALA A 3 -43.95 -10.46 -13.01
CA ALA A 3 -43.14 -9.27 -13.24
C ALA A 3 -42.00 -9.29 -12.23
N SER A 4 -40.88 -9.85 -12.70
CA SER A 4 -39.50 -9.50 -12.44
C SER A 4 -39.26 -8.41 -11.38
N SER A 5 -38.70 -8.82 -10.25
CA SER A 5 -38.08 -7.93 -9.26
C SER A 5 -36.94 -7.11 -9.89
N PRO A 6 -36.86 -5.79 -9.66
CA PRO A 6 -35.68 -5.03 -10.05
C PRO A 6 -34.56 -5.26 -9.02
N ALA A 7 -33.35 -5.48 -9.52
CA ALA A 7 -32.13 -5.64 -8.74
C ALA A 7 -31.87 -4.43 -7.81
N PRO A 8 -31.29 -4.61 -6.61
CA PRO A 8 -31.00 -3.49 -5.73
C PRO A 8 -29.82 -2.69 -6.31
N THR A 9 -30.13 -1.53 -6.88
CA THR A 9 -29.17 -0.49 -7.22
C THR A 9 -28.40 -0.08 -5.96
N ALA A 10 -27.07 -0.27 -5.96
CA ALA A 10 -26.20 0.11 -4.86
C ALA A 10 -26.24 1.63 -4.63
N GLN A 11 -27.02 2.07 -3.64
CA GLN A 11 -27.05 3.45 -3.19
C GLN A 11 -25.75 3.77 -2.45
N ALA A 12 -25.00 4.77 -2.91
CA ALA A 12 -23.86 5.32 -2.17
C ALA A 12 -24.37 5.88 -0.82
N PRO A 13 -23.75 5.54 0.32
CA PRO A 13 -24.27 5.93 1.63
C PRO A 13 -24.12 7.45 1.84
N THR A 14 -25.22 8.18 1.74
CA THR A 14 -25.34 9.56 2.19
C THR A 14 -24.97 9.61 3.67
N THR A 15 -23.80 10.16 3.96
CA THR A 15 -23.20 10.13 5.29
C THR A 15 -23.84 11.21 6.16
N GLU A 16 -24.90 10.88 6.89
CA GLU A 16 -25.50 11.77 7.91
C GLU A 16 -24.56 12.03 9.10
N ASN A 17 -23.57 11.17 9.32
CA ASN A 17 -22.66 11.24 10.47
C ASN A 17 -21.22 11.53 10.04
N VAL A 18 -20.72 12.73 10.39
CA VAL A 18 -19.37 13.23 10.07
C VAL A 18 -18.24 12.26 10.50
N ASN A 19 -18.45 11.47 11.56
CA ASN A 19 -17.45 10.52 12.07
C ASN A 19 -17.39 9.21 11.28
N ARG A 20 -18.38 8.93 10.42
CA ARG A 20 -18.39 7.76 9.52
C ARG A 20 -17.71 8.02 8.18
N ALA A 21 -17.21 9.25 7.96
CA ALA A 21 -16.53 9.59 6.72
C ALA A 21 -15.25 8.74 6.53
N VAL A 22 -15.12 8.13 5.36
CA VAL A 22 -13.95 7.33 4.98
C VAL A 22 -12.73 8.25 4.82
N ARG A 23 -11.61 7.86 5.43
CA ARG A 23 -10.36 8.61 5.39
C ARG A 23 -9.19 7.66 5.17
N ILE A 24 -8.17 8.14 4.47
CA ILE A 24 -6.91 7.42 4.30
C ILE A 24 -6.12 7.54 5.61
N ILE A 25 -5.95 6.42 6.32
CA ILE A 25 -5.21 6.40 7.59
C ILE A 25 -3.69 6.49 7.36
N LYS A 26 -3.18 5.68 6.42
CA LYS A 26 -1.77 5.62 6.06
C LYS A 26 -1.59 4.97 4.70
N VAL A 27 -0.49 5.30 4.03
CA VAL A 27 0.02 4.57 2.88
C VAL A 27 1.40 4.04 3.24
N VAL A 28 1.62 2.74 3.05
CA VAL A 28 2.93 2.12 3.32
C VAL A 28 3.55 1.77 1.98
N VAL A 29 4.69 2.40 1.67
CA VAL A 29 5.48 2.07 0.48
C VAL A 29 6.60 1.15 0.92
N ASN A 30 6.64 -0.04 0.35
CA ASN A 30 7.58 -1.09 0.72
C ASN A 30 8.41 -1.51 -0.50
N ALA A 31 9.72 -1.58 -0.33
CA ALA A 31 10.65 -2.11 -1.33
C ALA A 31 11.37 -3.33 -0.72
N GLY A 32 10.90 -4.53 -1.10
CA GLY A 32 11.55 -5.79 -0.76
C GLY A 32 12.57 -6.16 -1.83
N VAL A 33 13.87 -6.05 -1.51
CA VAL A 33 14.95 -6.36 -2.47
C VAL A 33 15.43 -7.81 -2.32
N GLY A 34 15.20 -8.43 -1.16
CA GLY A 34 15.55 -9.83 -0.89
C GLY A 34 17.06 -10.07 -0.74
N GLN A 35 17.88 -9.03 -0.83
CA GLN A 35 19.33 -9.09 -0.70
C GLN A 35 19.84 -7.94 0.17
N SER A 36 20.82 -8.24 1.00
CA SER A 36 21.53 -7.23 1.79
C SER A 36 22.62 -6.52 0.97
N GLY A 37 23.12 -5.39 1.48
CA GLY A 37 24.22 -4.65 0.86
C GLY A 37 23.77 -3.50 -0.05
N GLU A 38 24.43 -3.38 -1.21
CA GLU A 38 24.20 -2.28 -2.16
C GLU A 38 22.77 -2.23 -2.73
N PRO A 39 22.12 -3.36 -3.11
CA PRO A 39 20.76 -3.33 -3.65
C PRO A 39 19.74 -2.71 -2.68
N ARG A 40 19.86 -3.03 -1.39
CA ARG A 40 19.05 -2.41 -0.33
C ARG A 40 19.28 -0.89 -0.26
N GLN A 41 20.53 -0.44 -0.28
CA GLN A 41 20.84 0.99 -0.20
C GLN A 41 20.29 1.77 -1.40
N LYS A 42 20.30 1.17 -2.60
CA LYS A 42 19.66 1.75 -3.79
C LYS A 42 18.15 1.91 -3.58
N ALA A 43 17.47 0.88 -3.08
CA ALA A 43 16.05 0.96 -2.77
C ALA A 43 15.74 2.03 -1.71
N GLU A 44 16.57 2.17 -0.67
CA GLU A 44 16.44 3.24 0.32
C GLU A 44 16.56 4.63 -0.33
N ARG A 45 17.55 4.84 -1.19
CA ARG A 45 17.71 6.12 -1.91
C ARG A 45 16.52 6.42 -2.80
N VAL A 46 16.01 5.43 -3.54
CA VAL A 46 14.83 5.59 -4.41
C VAL A 46 13.59 5.97 -3.60
N LEU A 47 13.33 5.26 -2.49
CA LEU A 47 12.21 5.59 -1.62
C LEU A 47 12.34 7.01 -1.03
N GLN A 48 13.55 7.40 -0.64
CA GLN A 48 13.81 8.74 -0.14
C GLN A 48 13.59 9.81 -1.21
N MET A 49 14.00 9.56 -2.46
CA MET A 49 13.77 10.50 -3.56
C MET A 49 12.29 10.66 -3.91
N ILE A 50 11.52 9.56 -3.90
CA ILE A 50 10.10 9.60 -4.29
C ILE A 50 9.23 10.22 -3.20
N THR A 51 9.52 9.87 -1.93
CA THR A 51 8.66 10.21 -0.78
C THR A 51 9.17 11.38 0.06
N HIS A 52 10.40 11.83 -0.16
CA HIS A 52 11.08 12.87 0.62
C HIS A 52 11.15 12.59 2.13
N GLN A 53 10.99 11.32 2.53
CA GLN A 53 11.09 10.88 3.92
C GLN A 53 12.20 9.84 4.06
N LYS A 54 12.81 9.78 5.24
CA LYS A 54 13.84 8.78 5.55
C LYS A 54 13.19 7.40 5.69
N PRO A 55 13.50 6.42 4.83
CA PRO A 55 12.95 5.07 4.94
C PRO A 55 13.59 4.31 6.10
N ILE A 56 12.88 3.29 6.59
CA ILE A 56 13.33 2.39 7.64
C ILE A 56 13.68 1.04 6.99
N ALA A 57 14.87 0.51 7.32
CA ALA A 57 15.29 -0.81 6.88
C ALA A 57 14.42 -1.91 7.51
N THR A 58 14.00 -2.87 6.71
CA THR A 58 13.20 -4.04 7.14
C THR A 58 14.13 -5.23 7.33
N ARG A 59 14.03 -5.86 8.50
CA ARG A 59 14.84 -7.02 8.88
C ARG A 59 14.11 -8.32 8.58
N SER A 60 14.85 -9.34 8.17
CA SER A 60 14.30 -10.68 8.03
C SER A 60 13.98 -11.27 9.40
N HIS A 61 12.79 -11.86 9.54
CA HIS A 61 12.39 -12.59 10.73
C HIS A 61 12.94 -14.03 10.75
N SER A 62 13.12 -14.65 9.58
CA SER A 62 13.55 -16.04 9.45
C SER A 62 14.75 -16.19 8.50
N THR A 63 15.44 -17.31 8.62
CA THR A 63 16.49 -17.71 7.68
C THR A 63 15.84 -18.54 6.58
N ASN A 64 15.95 -18.10 5.33
CA ASN A 64 15.50 -18.85 4.16
C ASN A 64 16.69 -19.10 3.23
N ARG A 65 17.06 -20.36 3.03
CA ARG A 65 18.22 -20.78 2.24
C ARG A 65 18.00 -20.56 0.74
N ASP A 66 16.78 -20.70 0.25
CA ASP A 66 16.45 -20.55 -1.18
C ASP A 66 16.68 -19.11 -1.65
N PHE A 67 16.40 -18.14 -0.77
CA PHE A 67 16.66 -16.72 -1.02
C PHE A 67 18.03 -16.25 -0.51
N GLY A 68 18.81 -17.13 0.13
CA GLY A 68 20.11 -16.77 0.71
C GLY A 68 20.04 -15.78 1.88
N ILE A 69 18.90 -15.67 2.55
CA ILE A 69 18.63 -14.70 3.62
C ILE A 69 18.84 -15.35 4.99
N ARG A 70 19.54 -14.66 5.89
CA ARG A 70 19.67 -15.03 7.31
C ARG A 70 18.76 -14.18 8.19
N ALA A 71 18.27 -14.77 9.29
CA ALA A 71 17.49 -14.04 10.28
C ALA A 71 18.26 -12.80 10.80
N GLY A 72 17.57 -11.69 10.96
CA GLY A 72 18.13 -10.41 11.40
C GLY A 72 18.83 -9.59 10.32
N GLN A 73 19.00 -10.12 9.10
CA GLN A 73 19.58 -9.35 7.99
C GLN A 73 18.61 -8.28 7.48
N GLU A 74 19.14 -7.12 7.11
CA GLU A 74 18.37 -6.06 6.47
C GLU A 74 18.23 -6.35 4.97
N ILE A 75 17.01 -6.59 4.52
CA ILE A 75 16.70 -7.11 3.17
C ILE A 75 15.81 -6.19 2.33
N GLY A 76 15.28 -5.14 2.94
CA GLY A 76 14.38 -4.20 2.27
C GLY A 76 14.26 -2.90 3.04
N ALA A 77 13.43 -2.00 2.53
CA ALA A 77 13.18 -0.70 3.12
C ALA A 77 11.71 -0.32 2.95
N LYS A 78 11.16 0.38 3.96
CA LYS A 78 9.78 0.86 3.91
C LYS A 78 9.65 2.27 4.43
N VAL A 79 8.62 2.96 3.98
CA VAL A 79 8.23 4.29 4.46
C VAL A 79 6.72 4.30 4.69
N THR A 80 6.29 4.96 5.76
CA THR A 80 4.87 5.10 6.10
C THR A 80 4.49 6.56 5.99
N LEU A 81 3.65 6.86 4.99
CA LEU A 81 3.12 8.18 4.74
C LEU A 81 1.76 8.32 5.42
N ARG A 82 1.48 9.50 5.97
CA ARG A 82 0.20 9.84 6.61
C ARG A 82 -0.20 11.27 6.22
N GLY A 83 -1.48 11.58 6.33
CA GLY A 83 -2.00 12.92 6.05
C GLY A 83 -1.81 13.33 4.58
N PRO A 84 -1.49 14.60 4.30
CA PRO A 84 -1.41 15.14 2.93
C PRO A 84 -0.43 14.37 2.03
N SER A 85 0.77 14.06 2.54
CA SER A 85 1.80 13.35 1.76
C SER A 85 1.35 11.96 1.30
N ALA A 86 0.45 11.30 2.04
CA ALA A 86 -0.11 10.01 1.63
C ALA A 86 -1.08 10.17 0.46
N VAL A 87 -1.90 11.23 0.46
CA VAL A 87 -2.85 11.53 -0.60
C VAL A 87 -2.11 11.89 -1.89
N ASP A 88 -1.08 12.74 -1.79
CA ASP A 88 -0.27 13.14 -2.95
C ASP A 88 0.47 11.96 -3.57
N PHE A 89 1.06 11.09 -2.74
CA PHE A 89 1.69 9.87 -3.22
C PHE A 89 0.68 8.93 -3.88
N LEU A 90 -0.49 8.75 -3.28
CA LEU A 90 -1.53 7.87 -3.81
C LEU A 90 -2.06 8.35 -5.17
N ASN A 91 -2.25 9.66 -5.35
CA ASN A 91 -2.64 10.23 -6.63
C ASN A 91 -1.61 9.94 -7.73
N ARG A 92 -0.32 10.13 -7.43
CA ARG A 92 0.78 9.80 -8.35
C ARG A 92 0.85 8.30 -8.66
N ALA A 93 0.60 7.46 -7.66
CA ALA A 93 0.62 6.01 -7.82
C ALA A 93 -0.56 5.53 -8.69
N PHE A 94 -1.75 6.09 -8.52
CA PHE A 94 -2.90 5.76 -9.35
C PHE A 94 -2.75 6.24 -10.78
N GLU A 95 -2.12 7.39 -11.00
CA GLU A 95 -1.80 7.86 -12.36
C GLU A 95 -0.92 6.85 -13.10
N ALA A 96 0.06 6.24 -12.42
CA ALA A 96 0.89 5.18 -13.00
C ALA A 96 0.14 3.87 -13.31
N ARG A 97 -1.06 3.66 -12.76
CA ARG A 97 -1.93 2.49 -12.98
C ARG A 97 -3.20 2.84 -13.75
N ASP A 98 -3.23 3.95 -14.48
CA ASP A 98 -4.40 4.43 -15.23
C ASP A 98 -5.68 4.54 -14.37
N ARG A 99 -5.52 4.76 -13.07
CA ARG A 99 -6.57 4.79 -12.04
C ARG A 99 -7.44 3.52 -11.99
N GLN A 100 -6.89 2.38 -12.40
CA GLN A 100 -7.56 1.10 -12.32
C GLN A 100 -7.15 0.33 -11.06
N LEU A 101 -8.13 -0.29 -10.41
CA LEU A 101 -7.95 -1.19 -9.29
C LEU A 101 -8.67 -2.50 -9.59
N ASP A 102 -8.02 -3.59 -9.22
CA ASP A 102 -8.64 -4.91 -9.28
C ASP A 102 -9.49 -5.12 -8.03
N SER A 103 -10.67 -5.72 -8.15
CA SER A 103 -11.49 -6.10 -7.01
C SER A 103 -10.75 -7.03 -6.05
N ASP A 104 -9.88 -7.90 -6.57
CA ASP A 104 -9.13 -8.87 -5.78
C ASP A 104 -8.03 -8.23 -4.94
N SER A 105 -7.63 -7.00 -5.27
CA SER A 105 -6.65 -6.23 -4.51
C SER A 105 -7.21 -5.61 -3.22
N ILE A 106 -8.53 -5.70 -3.02
CA ILE A 106 -9.23 -5.10 -1.87
C ILE A 106 -9.53 -6.20 -0.83
N ASP A 107 -9.09 -5.99 0.41
CA ASP A 107 -9.36 -6.89 1.51
C ASP A 107 -10.77 -6.72 2.12
N ARG A 108 -11.16 -7.63 3.02
CA ARG A 108 -12.47 -7.58 3.69
C ARG A 108 -12.65 -6.35 4.60
N ASN A 109 -11.56 -5.65 4.92
CA ASN A 109 -11.52 -4.52 5.82
C ASN A 109 -11.47 -3.18 5.08
N GLY A 110 -11.46 -3.19 3.74
CA GLY A 110 -11.42 -2.01 2.89
C GLY A 110 -10.03 -1.42 2.67
N ASN A 111 -8.96 -2.16 2.96
CA ASN A 111 -7.61 -1.80 2.54
C ASN A 111 -7.30 -2.39 1.16
N PHE A 112 -6.36 -1.79 0.45
CA PHE A 112 -5.88 -2.30 -0.84
C PHE A 112 -4.35 -2.20 -0.95
N SER A 113 -3.76 -3.04 -1.79
CA SER A 113 -2.31 -3.10 -2.05
C SER A 113 -2.00 -3.34 -3.51
#